data_AF-A0A225W0K9-F1
#
_entry.id   AF-A0A225W0K9-F1
#
_cell.length_a   1.000
_cell.length_b   1.000
_cell.length_c   1.000
_cell.angle_alpha   90.00
_cell.angle_beta   90.00
_cell.angle_gamma   90.00
#
_symmetry.space_group_name_H-M   'P 1'
#
loop_
_entity.id
_entity.type
_entity.pdbx_description
1 polymer ?
#
loop_
_entity_poly.entity_id
_entity_poly.type
_entity_poly.pdbx_seq_one_letter_code
_entity_poly.pdbx_strand_id
1 'polypeptide(L)'
;MEPAVTTQHAHPSTVLHCLYGYYNMATQGRTRIYHKDVKTIGNWIHVYETTGTFQRVNRADNKFTKPQRNWLYQYYQQYPLSYLDEAREAFIRAHLIISISSVWRIIHELGFTWKVLERRAFR
;
A
#
# COMPACT_ATOMS: atom_id res chain seq x y z
N MET A 1 13.67 10.94 -15.75
CA MET A 1 13.13 10.65 -14.40
C MET A 1 11.72 11.20 -14.42
N GLU A 2 10.78 10.35 -14.85
CA GLU A 2 9.38 10.76 -15.04
C GLU A 2 8.75 10.98 -13.67
N PRO A 3 8.22 12.18 -13.36
CA PRO A 3 7.44 12.36 -12.15
C PRO A 3 6.18 11.52 -12.33
N ALA A 4 6.11 10.42 -11.58
CA ALA A 4 4.91 9.62 -11.44
C ALA A 4 3.75 10.58 -11.20
N VAL A 5 2.85 10.67 -12.19
CA VAL A 5 1.57 11.34 -12.06
C VAL A 5 0.85 10.62 -10.94
N THR A 6 1.05 11.10 -9.72
CA THR A 6 0.31 10.71 -8.54
C THR A 6 -1.12 11.02 -8.88
N THR A 7 -1.91 9.99 -9.15
CA THR A 7 -3.35 10.02 -9.28
C THR A 7 -4.00 10.31 -7.92
N GLN A 8 -3.53 11.38 -7.27
CA GLN A 8 -4.18 12.05 -6.15
C GLN A 8 -5.06 13.12 -6.75
N HIS A 9 -6.37 12.87 -6.80
CA HIS A 9 -7.31 13.90 -7.22
C HIS A 9 -7.39 15.07 -6.21
N ALA A 10 -6.88 14.90 -4.99
CA ALA A 10 -6.61 15.97 -4.02
C ALA A 10 -5.66 15.50 -2.90
N HIS A 11 -4.96 16.45 -2.29
CA HIS A 11 -4.15 16.21 -1.08
C HIS A 11 -5.05 15.98 0.15
N PRO A 12 -4.69 15.10 1.11
CA PRO A 12 -5.51 14.83 2.29
C PRO A 12 -5.90 16.08 3.08
N SER A 13 -5.00 17.06 3.24
CA SER A 13 -5.31 18.34 3.89
C SER A 13 -6.40 19.13 3.18
N THR A 14 -6.45 19.07 1.84
CA THR A 14 -7.51 19.70 1.06
C THR A 14 -8.86 19.05 1.33
N VAL A 15 -8.88 17.72 1.48
CA VAL A 15 -10.09 16.97 1.80
C VAL A 15 -10.57 17.30 3.22
N LEU A 16 -9.66 17.32 4.20
CA LEU A 16 -9.98 17.67 5.58
C LEU A 16 -10.48 19.12 5.71
N HIS A 17 -9.85 20.06 5.01
CA HIS A 17 -10.30 21.46 4.97
C HIS A 17 -11.69 21.57 4.31
N CYS A 18 -11.96 20.77 3.28
CA CYS A 18 -13.28 20.69 2.65
C CYS A 18 -14.35 20.14 3.60
N LEU A 19 -14.04 19.08 4.34
CA LEU A 19 -14.92 18.50 5.37
C LEU A 19 -15.17 19.49 6.51
N TYR A 20 -14.13 20.18 6.98
CA TYR A 20 -14.27 21.23 7.99
C TYR A 20 -15.20 22.35 7.50
N GLY A 21 -15.01 22.83 6.27
CA GLY A 21 -15.88 23.82 5.64
C GLY A 21 -17.29 23.29 5.32
N TYR A 22 -17.53 21.97 5.34
CA TYR A 22 -18.86 21.40 5.21
C TYR A 22 -19.65 21.51 6.53
N TYR A 23 -19.03 21.14 7.64
CA TYR A 23 -19.69 21.12 8.96
C TYR A 23 -19.70 22.47 9.67
N ASN A 24 -18.64 23.26 9.55
CA ASN A 24 -18.45 24.47 10.37
C ASN A 24 -18.69 25.78 9.61
N MET A 25 -18.87 25.74 8.30
CA MET A 25 -19.10 26.94 7.49
C MET A 25 -20.34 26.77 6.60
N ALA A 26 -21.24 27.75 6.66
CA ALA A 26 -22.44 27.83 5.81
C ALA A 26 -22.11 28.31 4.38
N THR A 27 -21.00 27.83 3.80
CA THR A 27 -20.52 28.35 2.51
C THR A 27 -21.18 27.62 1.35
N GLN A 28 -22.13 28.31 0.73
CA GLN A 28 -22.57 28.01 -0.63
C GLN A 28 -21.39 28.26 -1.59
N GLY A 29 -21.11 27.33 -2.51
CA GLY A 29 -20.04 27.49 -3.52
C GLY A 29 -18.72 26.74 -3.25
N ARG A 30 -18.73 25.63 -2.50
CA ARG A 30 -17.53 24.82 -2.17
C ARG A 30 -16.75 24.34 -3.40
N THR A 31 -17.43 24.06 -4.51
CA THR A 31 -16.78 23.67 -5.78
C THR A 31 -15.82 24.73 -6.32
N ARG A 32 -16.19 26.02 -6.16
CA ARG A 32 -15.41 27.17 -6.62
C ARG A 32 -14.15 27.38 -5.76
N ILE A 33 -14.24 27.13 -4.45
CA ILE A 33 -13.11 27.28 -3.52
C ILE A 33 -12.04 26.21 -3.77
N TYR A 34 -12.46 24.94 -3.91
CA TYR A 34 -11.51 23.82 -4.03
C TYR A 34 -11.15 23.45 -5.47
N HIS A 35 -11.80 24.06 -6.46
CA HIS A 35 -11.71 23.67 -7.88
C HIS A 35 -11.92 22.16 -8.03
N LYS A 36 -13.02 21.68 -7.45
CA LYS A 36 -13.45 20.28 -7.49
C LYS A 36 -14.90 20.21 -7.87
N ASP A 37 -15.25 19.13 -8.55
CA ASP A 37 -16.63 18.87 -8.95
C ASP A 37 -17.49 18.54 -7.71
N VAL A 38 -18.78 18.87 -7.77
CA VAL A 38 -19.78 18.57 -6.73
C VAL A 38 -19.74 17.08 -6.40
N LYS A 39 -19.60 16.22 -7.41
CA LYS A 39 -19.52 14.77 -7.25
C LYS A 39 -18.30 14.34 -6.44
N THR A 40 -17.14 14.97 -6.65
CA THR A 40 -15.92 14.68 -5.90
C THR A 40 -16.05 15.06 -4.44
N ILE A 41 -16.59 16.26 -4.17
CA ILE A 41 -16.83 16.74 -2.79
C ILE A 41 -17.87 15.86 -2.09
N GLY A 42 -18.97 15.53 -2.76
CA GLY A 42 -20.01 14.63 -2.23
C GLY A 42 -19.47 13.25 -1.88
N ASN A 43 -18.58 12.70 -2.73
CA ASN A 43 -17.92 11.43 -2.43
C ASN A 43 -17.00 11.51 -1.20
N TRP A 44 -16.30 12.63 -0.99
CA TRP A 44 -15.48 12.82 0.22
C TRP A 44 -16.33 12.87 1.49
N ILE A 45 -17.46 13.59 1.45
CA ILE A 45 -18.40 13.66 2.57
C ILE A 45 -18.97 12.28 2.86
N HIS A 46 -19.46 11.58 1.83
CA HIS A 46 -20.03 10.24 1.99
C HIS A 46 -19.04 9.21 2.57
N VAL A 47 -17.80 9.21 2.10
CA VAL A 47 -16.73 8.34 2.64
C VAL A 47 -16.46 8.67 4.11
N TYR A 48 -16.42 9.95 4.46
CA TYR A 48 -16.21 10.41 5.83
C TYR A 48 -17.38 10.03 6.75
N GLU A 49 -18.63 10.21 6.31
CA GLU A 49 -19.83 9.81 7.07
C GLU A 49 -19.89 8.30 7.30
N THR A 50 -19.46 7.50 6.30
CA THR A 50 -19.50 6.04 6.38
C THR A 50 -18.36 5.46 7.22
N THR A 51 -17.17 6.04 7.12
CA THR A 51 -15.93 5.46 7.70
C THR A 51 -15.47 6.20 8.96
N GLY A 52 -15.99 7.40 9.23
CA GLY A 52 -15.53 8.32 10.27
C GLY A 52 -14.15 8.93 10.02
N THR A 53 -13.44 8.50 8.96
CA THR A 53 -12.09 8.93 8.63
C THR A 53 -11.90 9.03 7.12
N PHE A 54 -10.96 9.88 6.70
CA PHE A 54 -10.50 9.93 5.32
C PHE A 54 -9.10 9.30 5.25
N GLN A 55 -9.05 8.01 4.88
CA GLN A 55 -7.80 7.29 4.65
C GLN A 55 -7.78 6.67 3.27
N ARG A 56 -6.58 6.62 2.68
CA ARG A 56 -6.37 5.92 1.43
C ARG A 56 -6.64 4.43 1.65
N VAL A 57 -7.48 3.85 0.80
CA VAL A 57 -7.56 2.39 0.70
C VAL A 57 -6.21 1.89 0.18
N ASN A 58 -5.42 1.29 1.06
CA ASN A 58 -4.25 0.53 0.65
C ASN A 58 -4.77 -0.65 -0.16
N ARG A 59 -4.62 -0.57 -1.48
CA ARG A 59 -4.91 -1.72 -2.34
C ARG A 59 -3.89 -2.80 -1.97
N ALA A 60 -4.35 -3.81 -1.25
CA ALA A 60 -3.56 -5.01 -1.05
C ALA A 60 -3.20 -5.54 -2.44
N ASP A 61 -1.90 -5.73 -2.67
CA ASP A 61 -1.41 -6.18 -3.96
C ASP A 61 -1.78 -7.67 -4.09
N ASN A 62 -2.97 -7.91 -4.64
CA ASN A 62 -3.62 -9.22 -4.73
C ASN A 62 -2.92 -10.19 -5.71
N LYS A 63 -1.80 -9.78 -6.30
CA LYS A 63 -1.06 -10.57 -7.29
C LYS A 63 -0.52 -11.90 -6.73
N PHE A 64 -0.21 -11.96 -5.43
CA PHE A 64 0.31 -13.16 -4.77
C PHE A 64 -0.64 -13.66 -3.69
N THR A 65 -1.15 -14.87 -3.88
CA THR A 65 -2.08 -15.53 -2.95
C THR A 65 -1.39 -15.84 -1.62
N LYS A 66 -2.16 -15.92 -0.53
CA LYS A 66 -1.63 -16.24 0.82
C LYS A 66 -0.72 -17.50 0.85
N PRO A 67 -1.04 -18.62 0.16
CA PRO A 67 -0.16 -19.79 0.14
C PRO A 67 1.22 -19.51 -0.47
N GLN A 68 1.28 -18.72 -1.55
CA GLN A 68 2.54 -18.36 -2.21
C GLN A 68 3.43 -17.50 -1.30
N ARG A 69 2.82 -16.57 -0.54
CA ARG A 69 3.55 -15.78 0.46
C ARG A 69 4.08 -16.66 1.60
N ASN A 70 3.28 -17.64 2.04
CA ASN A 70 3.68 -18.59 3.08
C ASN A 70 4.79 -19.54 2.60
N TRP A 71 4.81 -19.87 1.32
CA TRP A 71 5.91 -20.65 0.73
C TRP A 71 7.25 -19.91 0.83
N LEU A 72 7.27 -18.60 0.53
CA LEU A 72 8.48 -17.77 0.73
C LEU A 72 8.89 -17.72 2.21
N TYR A 73 7.92 -17.64 3.13
CA TYR A 73 8.20 -17.70 4.57
C TYR A 73 8.91 -19.01 4.96
N GLN A 74 8.38 -20.15 4.51
CA GLN A 74 8.96 -21.48 4.77
C GLN A 74 10.35 -21.62 4.14
N TYR A 75 10.54 -21.10 2.92
CA TYR A 75 11.83 -21.11 2.25
C TYR A 75 12.90 -20.38 3.07
N TYR A 76 12.62 -19.18 3.58
CA TYR A 76 13.55 -18.43 4.44
C TYR A 76 13.69 -19.01 5.86
N GLN A 77 12.77 -19.86 6.32
CA GLN A 77 12.99 -20.63 7.54
C GLN A 77 14.01 -21.74 7.33
N GLN A 78 14.00 -22.38 6.16
CA GLN A 78 14.94 -23.45 5.82
C GLN A 78 16.31 -22.91 5.37
N TYR A 79 16.32 -21.76 4.68
CA TYR A 79 17.51 -21.11 4.15
C TYR A 79 17.59 -19.65 4.62
N PRO A 80 17.95 -19.38 5.89
CA PRO A 80 17.94 -18.02 6.44
C PRO A 80 18.93 -17.05 5.78
N LEU A 81 19.96 -17.59 5.11
CA LEU A 81 21.01 -16.85 4.43
C LEU A 81 20.82 -16.75 2.91
N SER A 82 19.72 -17.28 2.35
CA SER A 82 19.52 -17.25 0.90
C SER A 82 19.40 -15.81 0.38
N TYR A 83 20.10 -15.52 -0.72
CA TYR A 83 20.00 -14.22 -1.37
C TYR A 83 18.62 -14.03 -2.03
N LEU A 84 18.23 -12.78 -2.28
CA LEU A 84 16.95 -12.47 -2.92
C LEU A 84 16.82 -13.08 -4.32
N ASP A 85 17.94 -13.22 -5.04
CA ASP A 85 17.98 -13.86 -6.37
C ASP A 85 17.75 -15.37 -6.29
N GLU A 86 18.35 -16.04 -5.30
CA GLU A 86 18.14 -17.48 -5.05
C GLU A 86 16.69 -17.77 -4.68
N ALA A 87 16.12 -16.94 -3.80
CA ALA A 87 14.71 -17.04 -3.41
C ALA A 87 13.78 -16.80 -4.61
N ARG A 88 14.13 -15.85 -5.48
CA ARG A 88 13.40 -15.61 -6.74
C ARG A 88 13.46 -16.83 -7.65
N GLU A 89 14.64 -17.41 -7.89
CA GLU A 89 14.79 -18.58 -8.75
C GLU A 89 14.06 -19.81 -8.18
N ALA A 90 14.13 -20.02 -6.86
CA ALA A 90 13.38 -21.08 -6.19
C ALA A 90 11.87 -20.88 -6.33
N PHE A 91 11.39 -19.64 -6.21
CA PHE A 91 9.97 -19.31 -6.38
C PHE A 91 9.51 -19.48 -7.83
N ILE A 92 10.34 -19.11 -8.81
CA ILE A 92 10.05 -19.31 -10.24
C ILE A 92 9.92 -20.81 -10.55
N ARG A 93 10.78 -21.66 -9.96
CA ARG A 93 10.71 -23.11 -10.14
C ARG A 93 9.45 -23.74 -9.54
N ALA A 94 8.97 -23.24 -8.40
CA ALA A 94 7.83 -23.81 -7.70
C ALA A 94 6.47 -23.24 -8.15
N HIS A 95 6.44 -21.99 -8.60
CA HIS A 95 5.20 -21.24 -8.79
C HIS A 95 5.17 -20.42 -10.09
N LEU A 96 5.44 -19.12 -9.99
CA LEU A 96 5.19 -18.13 -11.03
C LEU A 96 6.37 -17.17 -11.13
N ILE A 97 6.46 -16.46 -12.25
CA ILE A 97 7.47 -15.43 -12.44
C ILE A 97 7.24 -14.28 -11.45
N ILE A 98 8.25 -14.03 -10.63
CA ILE A 98 8.28 -12.95 -9.64
C ILE A 98 9.49 -12.05 -9.89
N SER A 99 9.32 -10.74 -9.61
CA SER A 99 10.44 -9.79 -9.60
C SER A 99 11.12 -9.75 -8.23
N ILE A 100 12.41 -9.44 -8.20
CA ILE A 100 13.20 -9.31 -6.95
C ILE A 100 12.53 -8.31 -5.99
N SER A 101 12.05 -7.18 -6.52
CA SER A 101 11.36 -6.16 -5.73
C SER A 101 10.07 -6.69 -5.09
N SER A 102 9.36 -7.60 -5.76
CA SER A 102 8.15 -8.24 -5.22
C SER A 102 8.51 -9.22 -4.11
N VAL A 103 9.57 -10.02 -4.29
CA VAL A 103 10.10 -10.92 -3.25
C VAL A 103 10.46 -10.11 -2.00
N TRP A 104 11.24 -9.04 -2.17
CA TRP A 104 11.63 -8.16 -1.07
C TRP A 104 10.43 -7.53 -0.36
N ARG A 105 9.44 -7.04 -1.10
CA ARG A 105 8.20 -6.47 -0.52
C ARG A 105 7.44 -7.51 0.31
N ILE A 106 7.28 -8.73 -0.19
CA ILE A 106 6.58 -9.81 0.52
C ILE A 106 7.33 -10.18 1.80
N ILE A 107 8.65 -10.32 1.74
CA ILE A 107 9.51 -10.62 2.89
C ILE A 107 9.40 -9.51 3.95
N HIS A 108 9.43 -8.25 3.51
CA HIS A 108 9.27 -7.10 4.40
C HIS A 108 7.87 -7.05 5.04
N GLU A 109 6.81 -7.34 4.28
CA GLU A 109 5.44 -7.48 4.81
C GLU A 109 5.32 -8.63 5.83
N LEU A 110 6.11 -9.70 5.67
CA LEU A 110 6.17 -10.84 6.60
C LEU A 110 7.03 -10.58 7.85
N GLY A 111 7.64 -9.39 7.98
CA GLY A 111 8.42 -9.00 9.15
C GLY A 111 9.88 -9.46 9.14
N PHE A 112 10.36 -10.02 8.03
CA PHE A 112 11.78 -10.33 7.84
C PHE A 112 12.55 -9.07 7.48
N THR A 113 12.89 -8.28 8.50
CA THR A 113 13.87 -7.21 8.36
C THR A 113 15.27 -7.81 8.28
N TRP A 114 16.21 -7.15 7.60
CA TRP A 114 17.59 -7.61 7.42
C TRP A 114 18.24 -8.08 8.74
N LYS A 115 18.02 -7.35 9.84
CA LYS A 115 18.48 -7.72 11.19
C LYS A 115 17.93 -9.06 11.70
N VAL A 116 16.70 -9.43 11.33
CA VAL A 116 16.10 -10.72 11.70
C VAL A 116 16.75 -11.85 10.94
N LEU A 117 17.06 -11.65 9.65
CA LEU A 117 17.76 -12.62 8.83
C LEU A 117 19.20 -12.82 9.32
N GLU A 118 19.94 -11.73 9.57
CA GLU A 118 21.29 -11.79 10.15
C GLU A 118 21.32 -12.56 11.48
N ARG A 119 20.40 -12.28 12.41
CA ARG A 119 20.33 -12.98 13.70
C ARG A 119 20.02 -14.47 13.58
N ARG A 120 19.33 -14.89 12.51
CA ARG A 120 19.02 -16.31 12.26
C ARG A 120 20.20 -17.06 11.63
N ALA A 121 21.10 -16.35 10.94
CA ALA A 121 22.30 -16.93 10.36
C ALA A 121 23.35 -17.34 11.40
N PHE A 122 23.37 -16.68 12.55
CA PHE A 122 24.31 -16.95 13.65
C PHE A 122 23.78 -17.96 14.69
N ARG A 123 22.63 -18.57 14.45
CA ARG A 123 22.01 -19.55 15.35
C ARG A 123 22.17 -20.95 14.79
#